data_AF-A0A067QMM8-F1
#
_entry.id   AF-A0A067QMM8-F1
#
_cell.length_a   1.000
_cell.length_b   1.000
_cell.length_c   1.000
_cell.angle_alpha   90.00
_cell.angle_beta   90.00
_cell.angle_gamma   90.00
#
_symmetry.space_group_name_H-M   'P 1'
#
loop_
_entity.id
_entity.type
_entity.pdbx_description
1 polymer ?
#
loop_
_entity_poly.entity_id
_entity_poly.type
_entity_poly.pdbx_seq_one_letter_code
_entity_poly.pdbx_strand_id
1 'polypeptide(L)'
;MLWETIANLDDVDKEIPDFSLNEEPCFDWSDGVGVELGRKTTDELWAMLGLSEKKIIPGFNAFIDPSGRTPKTHKEWFQSADETELEPLRLKWHQLIALVTLLFRAFEGKPMLLMDDVGVGKTIQILALFATIAYFHDHRIKHGKFPGVFRDDFVRLFALDKRNPSVVPKPKHGDVVFQKNRADTIWRADYNFVAIDEIHVTRNNNEKYFAAMALGKVTHCKIGLTATPITTRPQVSLVGTSLVPDVRS
;
A
#
# COMPACT_ATOMS: atom_id res chain seq x y z
N MET A 1 19.29 15.34 37.02
CA MET A 1 19.71 15.30 35.60
C MET A 1 18.66 14.70 34.65
N LEU A 2 17.95 13.60 34.93
CA LEU A 2 16.74 13.21 34.15
C LEU A 2 15.43 13.64 34.84
N TRP A 3 15.41 13.65 36.17
CA TRP A 3 14.26 14.05 36.99
C TRP A 3 13.99 15.57 36.97
N GLU A 4 15.04 16.39 36.89
CA GLU A 4 14.92 17.85 36.77
C GLU A 4 14.36 18.30 35.41
N THR A 5 14.52 17.48 34.37
CA THR A 5 13.97 17.77 33.03
C THR A 5 12.48 17.46 32.95
N ILE A 6 12.00 16.50 33.75
CA ILE A 6 10.57 16.14 33.81
C ILE A 6 9.79 17.17 34.63
N ALA A 7 10.36 17.66 35.74
CA ALA A 7 9.73 18.69 36.57
C ALA A 7 9.53 20.04 35.85
N ASN A 8 10.32 20.32 34.81
CA ASN A 8 10.20 21.53 34.00
C ASN A 8 9.20 21.42 32.83
N LEU A 9 8.46 20.31 32.70
CA LEU A 9 7.39 20.16 31.69
C LEU A 9 6.00 20.51 32.23
N ASP A 10 5.86 20.66 33.55
CA ASP A 10 4.59 21.00 34.21
C ASP A 10 4.23 22.49 34.08
N ASP A 11 5.16 23.32 33.56
CA ASP A 11 5.01 24.77 33.45
C ASP A 11 4.80 25.26 32.01
N VAL A 12 4.49 24.34 31.08
CA VAL A 12 3.97 24.72 29.77
C VAL A 12 2.46 24.63 29.86
N ASP A 13 1.80 25.76 30.11
CA ASP A 13 0.40 26.00 29.78
C ASP A 13 0.22 25.75 28.26
N LYS A 14 0.16 24.48 27.88
CA LYS A 14 -0.36 24.07 26.60
C LYS A 14 -1.86 24.13 26.80
N GLU A 15 -2.47 25.18 26.27
CA GLU A 15 -3.90 25.19 26.00
C GLU A 15 -4.26 23.81 25.42
N ILE A 16 -4.89 22.97 26.23
CA ILE A 16 -5.43 21.71 25.78
C ILE A 16 -6.59 22.13 24.88
N PRO A 17 -6.53 21.85 23.56
CA PRO A 17 -7.65 22.18 22.69
C PRO A 17 -8.91 21.55 23.29
N ASP A 18 -9.97 22.34 23.42
CA ASP A 18 -11.25 21.84 23.94
C ASP A 18 -11.79 20.78 22.97
N PHE A 19 -11.51 19.51 23.27
CA PHE A 19 -11.94 18.38 22.45
C PHE A 19 -13.36 18.00 22.88
N SER A 20 -14.35 18.50 22.14
CA SER A 20 -15.72 18.01 22.27
C SER A 20 -15.81 16.58 21.71
N LEU A 21 -16.01 15.61 22.59
CA LEU A 21 -16.32 14.21 22.21
C LEU A 21 -17.67 14.06 21.48
N ASN A 22 -18.47 15.13 21.44
CA ASN A 22 -19.79 15.17 20.80
C ASN A 22 -19.77 15.90 19.45
N GLU A 23 -18.64 16.46 19.02
CA GLU A 23 -18.50 16.94 17.65
C GLU A 23 -18.39 15.73 16.74
N GLU A 24 -19.34 15.61 15.80
CA GLU A 24 -19.17 14.67 14.70
C GLU A 24 -17.86 15.03 14.00
N PRO A 25 -16.92 14.08 13.87
CA PRO A 25 -15.66 14.38 13.24
C PRO A 25 -15.93 14.82 11.81
N CYS A 26 -15.52 16.04 11.48
CA CYS A 26 -15.59 16.58 10.12
C CYS A 26 -14.56 15.85 9.24
N PHE A 27 -14.88 14.61 8.89
CA PHE A 27 -14.17 13.87 7.87
C PHE A 27 -14.75 14.30 6.52
N ASP A 28 -13.96 15.04 5.75
CA ASP A 28 -14.18 15.14 4.30
C ASP A 28 -13.88 13.76 3.68
N TRP A 29 -14.79 12.82 3.90
CA TRP A 29 -14.71 11.46 3.37
C TRP A 29 -14.96 11.53 1.87
N SER A 30 -13.87 11.60 1.11
CA SER A 30 -13.85 11.28 -0.31
C SER A 30 -13.39 9.82 -0.47
N ASP A 31 -13.91 9.13 -1.47
CA ASP A 31 -13.57 7.75 -1.87
C ASP A 31 -12.10 7.56 -2.28
N GLY A 32 -11.22 8.53 -2.00
CA GLY A 32 -9.82 8.54 -2.36
C GLY A 32 -9.55 8.75 -3.86
N VAL A 33 -10.61 8.73 -4.68
CA VAL A 33 -10.58 9.00 -6.12
C VAL A 33 -10.90 10.48 -6.28
N GLY A 34 -9.96 11.25 -6.83
CA GLY A 34 -10.25 12.65 -7.17
C GLY A 34 -11.47 12.69 -8.10
N VAL A 35 -12.43 13.59 -7.85
CA VAL A 35 -13.66 13.75 -8.65
C VAL A 35 -13.36 13.78 -10.16
N GLU A 36 -12.22 14.35 -10.53
CA GLU A 36 -11.70 14.43 -11.90
C GLU A 36 -11.30 13.08 -12.53
N LEU A 37 -10.86 12.11 -11.73
CA LEU A 37 -10.59 10.74 -12.17
C LEU A 37 -11.88 9.94 -12.34
N GLY A 38 -12.86 10.14 -11.44
CA GLY A 38 -14.16 9.47 -11.46
C GLY A 38 -15.05 9.83 -12.66
N ARG A 39 -14.73 10.90 -13.40
CA ARG A 39 -15.44 11.29 -14.64
C ARG A 39 -14.81 10.75 -15.92
N LYS A 40 -13.62 10.13 -15.83
CA LYS A 40 -12.89 9.67 -17.01
C LYS A 40 -13.46 8.38 -17.57
N THR A 41 -13.50 8.26 -18.88
CA THR A 41 -13.79 7.02 -19.60
C THR A 41 -12.62 6.03 -19.49
N THR A 42 -12.87 4.76 -19.80
CA THR A 42 -11.80 3.74 -19.86
C THR A 42 -10.69 4.13 -20.83
N ASP A 43 -11.03 4.79 -21.93
CA ASP A 43 -10.10 5.16 -22.99
C ASP A 43 -9.17 6.30 -22.55
N GLU A 44 -9.73 7.28 -21.84
CA GLU A 44 -8.94 8.33 -21.21
C GLU A 44 -8.00 7.76 -20.14
N LEU A 45 -8.46 6.80 -19.34
CA LEU A 45 -7.61 6.14 -18.33
C LEU A 45 -6.46 5.36 -18.98
N TRP A 46 -6.71 4.64 -20.08
CA TRP A 46 -5.64 3.99 -20.86
C TRP A 46 -4.67 4.99 -21.49
N ALA A 47 -5.18 6.13 -21.98
CA ALA A 47 -4.34 7.21 -22.50
C ALA A 47 -3.46 7.82 -21.39
N MET A 48 -3.96 7.94 -20.16
CA MET A 48 -3.16 8.39 -19.02
C MET A 48 -1.96 7.49 -18.74
N LEU A 49 -2.08 6.18 -18.99
CA LEU A 49 -0.97 5.22 -18.86
C LEU A 49 -0.03 5.20 -20.07
N GLY A 50 -0.35 5.93 -21.15
CA GLY A 50 0.35 5.87 -22.43
C GLY A 50 0.10 4.57 -23.20
N LEU A 51 -1.04 3.92 -22.96
CA LEU A 51 -1.42 2.62 -23.52
C LEU A 51 -2.74 2.71 -24.31
N SER A 52 -3.01 3.84 -24.97
CA SER A 52 -4.25 4.13 -25.68
C SER A 52 -4.54 3.19 -26.85
N GLU A 53 -3.49 2.77 -27.59
CA GLU A 53 -3.65 1.94 -28.79
C GLU A 53 -4.02 0.50 -28.47
N LYS A 54 -3.20 -0.17 -27.64
CA LYS A 54 -3.34 -1.61 -27.37
C LYS A 54 -4.26 -1.91 -26.19
N LYS A 55 -4.44 -0.95 -25.26
CA LYS A 55 -5.22 -1.12 -24.02
C LYS A 55 -4.88 -2.42 -23.26
N ILE A 56 -3.57 -2.71 -23.22
CA ILE A 56 -2.95 -3.89 -22.60
C ILE A 56 -1.70 -3.41 -21.87
N ILE A 57 -1.51 -3.88 -20.64
CA ILE A 57 -0.30 -3.62 -19.85
C ILE A 57 0.77 -4.64 -20.29
N PRO A 58 1.96 -4.21 -20.74
CA PRO A 58 3.04 -5.13 -21.06
C PRO A 58 3.45 -6.01 -19.87
N GLY A 59 3.66 -7.31 -20.11
CA GLY A 59 3.99 -8.28 -19.06
C GLY A 59 2.80 -8.70 -18.19
N PHE A 60 1.60 -8.19 -18.47
CA PHE A 60 0.37 -8.64 -17.82
C PHE A 60 -0.27 -9.78 -18.60
N ASN A 61 -1.04 -10.61 -17.90
CA ASN A 61 -1.70 -11.75 -18.53
C ASN A 61 -2.74 -11.25 -19.55
N ALA A 62 -2.75 -11.85 -20.74
CA ALA A 62 -3.65 -11.44 -21.83
C ALA A 62 -5.04 -12.07 -21.72
N PHE A 63 -5.13 -13.21 -21.04
CA PHE A 63 -6.32 -14.05 -21.00
C PHE A 63 -6.62 -14.54 -19.58
N ILE A 64 -7.87 -14.89 -19.31
CA ILE A 64 -8.32 -15.55 -18.10
C ILE A 64 -9.09 -16.81 -18.46
N ASP A 65 -8.94 -17.83 -17.63
CA ASP A 65 -9.75 -19.02 -17.73
C ASP A 65 -11.07 -18.82 -16.97
N PRO A 66 -12.23 -18.79 -17.66
CA PRO A 66 -13.52 -18.58 -17.02
C PRO A 66 -13.96 -19.79 -16.17
N SER A 67 -13.33 -20.95 -16.36
CA SER A 67 -13.73 -22.21 -15.70
C SER A 67 -13.14 -22.38 -14.29
N GLY A 68 -12.33 -21.41 -13.82
CA GLY A 68 -11.75 -21.44 -12.48
C GLY A 68 -10.67 -22.50 -12.27
N ARG A 69 -10.11 -23.07 -13.36
CA ARG A 69 -8.95 -23.97 -13.26
C ARG A 69 -7.76 -23.18 -12.73
N THR A 70 -6.90 -23.84 -11.96
CA THR A 70 -5.70 -23.20 -11.38
C THR A 70 -4.43 -23.95 -11.77
N PRO A 71 -3.27 -23.27 -11.86
CA PRO A 71 -2.00 -23.94 -12.14
C PRO A 71 -1.62 -24.99 -11.08
N LYS A 72 -2.21 -24.93 -9.89
CA LYS A 72 -1.96 -25.91 -8.82
C LYS A 72 -2.61 -27.26 -9.13
N THR A 73 -3.83 -27.24 -9.67
CA THR A 73 -4.66 -28.44 -9.88
C THR A 73 -4.72 -28.89 -11.34
N HIS A 74 -4.46 -27.99 -12.30
CA HIS A 74 -4.63 -28.25 -13.73
C HIS A 74 -3.37 -27.81 -14.52
N LYS A 75 -2.19 -28.28 -14.13
CA LYS A 75 -0.91 -27.84 -14.72
C LYS A 75 -0.86 -27.98 -16.24
N GLU A 76 -1.32 -29.12 -16.75
CA GLU A 76 -1.31 -29.45 -18.18
C GLU A 76 -2.17 -28.46 -18.98
N TRP A 77 -3.31 -28.05 -18.43
CA TRP A 77 -4.16 -27.03 -19.02
C TRP A 77 -3.40 -25.71 -19.24
N PHE A 78 -2.63 -25.24 -18.26
CA PHE A 78 -1.86 -23.99 -18.40
C PHE A 78 -0.64 -24.10 -19.34
N GLN A 79 -0.30 -25.30 -19.81
CA GLN A 79 0.78 -25.52 -20.78
C GLN A 79 0.26 -25.67 -22.21
N SER A 80 -0.97 -26.14 -22.38
CA SER A 80 -1.58 -26.43 -23.69
C SER A 80 -3.02 -25.91 -23.79
N ALA A 81 -3.33 -24.81 -23.12
CA ALA A 81 -4.68 -24.24 -23.11
C ALA A 81 -5.11 -23.92 -24.54
N ASP A 82 -6.33 -24.30 -24.87
CA ASP A 82 -6.97 -23.86 -26.10
C ASP A 82 -7.38 -22.39 -25.92
N GLU A 83 -6.83 -21.49 -26.74
CA GLU A 83 -7.16 -20.06 -26.71
C GLU A 83 -8.66 -19.80 -26.93
N THR A 84 -9.39 -20.73 -27.57
CA THR A 84 -10.84 -20.60 -27.77
C THR A 84 -11.66 -20.78 -26.48
N GLU A 85 -11.08 -21.41 -25.45
CA GLU A 85 -11.70 -21.54 -24.12
C GLU A 85 -11.32 -20.41 -23.16
N LEU A 86 -10.50 -19.46 -23.60
CA LEU A 86 -10.01 -18.36 -22.79
C LEU A 86 -10.75 -17.06 -23.09
N GLU A 87 -10.99 -16.27 -22.05
CA GLU A 87 -11.56 -14.94 -22.20
C GLU A 87 -10.46 -13.87 -22.14
N PRO A 88 -10.52 -12.79 -22.95
CA PRO A 88 -9.57 -11.69 -22.84
C PRO A 88 -9.62 -11.05 -21.45
N LEU A 89 -8.45 -10.96 -20.80
CA LEU A 89 -8.35 -10.27 -19.52
C LEU A 89 -8.42 -8.76 -19.75
N ARG A 90 -9.55 -8.16 -19.40
CA ARG A 90 -9.76 -6.70 -19.48
C ARG A 90 -10.01 -6.13 -18.10
N LEU A 91 -9.20 -5.14 -17.73
CA LEU A 91 -9.44 -4.38 -16.52
C LEU A 91 -10.75 -3.59 -16.65
N LYS A 92 -11.61 -3.73 -15.65
CA LYS A 92 -12.84 -2.96 -15.54
C LYS A 92 -12.51 -1.49 -15.22
N TRP A 93 -13.45 -0.60 -15.52
CA TRP A 93 -13.28 0.84 -15.30
C TRP A 93 -12.80 1.20 -13.89
N HIS A 94 -13.42 0.66 -12.85
CA HIS A 94 -13.03 0.91 -11.46
C HIS A 94 -11.63 0.38 -11.13
N GLN A 95 -11.19 -0.71 -11.78
CA GLN A 95 -9.84 -1.24 -11.62
C GLN A 95 -8.80 -0.35 -12.29
N LEU A 96 -9.14 0.27 -13.42
CA LEU A 96 -8.29 1.27 -14.09
C LEU A 96 -8.18 2.55 -13.26
N ILE A 97 -9.28 3.02 -12.68
CA ILE A 97 -9.25 4.16 -11.75
C ILE A 97 -8.35 3.86 -10.55
N ALA A 98 -8.53 2.69 -9.93
CA ALA A 98 -7.69 2.27 -8.82
C ALA A 98 -6.22 2.22 -9.22
N LEU A 99 -5.89 1.65 -10.38
CA LEU A 99 -4.53 1.59 -10.92
C LEU A 99 -3.89 2.98 -11.10
N VAL A 100 -4.61 3.91 -11.76
CA VAL A 100 -4.10 5.27 -11.99
C VAL A 100 -3.92 6.00 -10.66
N THR A 101 -4.85 5.85 -9.73
CA THR A 101 -4.76 6.45 -8.39
C THR A 101 -3.58 5.87 -7.61
N LEU A 102 -3.39 4.55 -7.65
CA LEU A 102 -2.25 3.86 -7.04
C LEU A 102 -0.94 4.37 -7.61
N LEU A 103 -0.85 4.58 -8.93
CA LEU A 103 0.35 5.14 -9.56
C LEU A 103 0.62 6.56 -9.06
N PHE A 104 -0.36 7.46 -9.02
CA PHE A 104 -0.14 8.80 -8.47
C PHE A 104 0.36 8.75 -7.03
N ARG A 105 -0.27 7.96 -6.15
CA ARG A 105 0.19 7.84 -4.75
C ARG A 105 1.56 7.17 -4.63
N ALA A 106 1.84 6.19 -5.48
CA ALA A 106 3.15 5.55 -5.58
C ALA A 106 4.25 6.54 -5.92
N PHE A 107 4.03 7.39 -6.93
CA PHE A 107 4.95 8.45 -7.30
C PHE A 107 5.06 9.53 -6.21
N GLU A 108 4.04 9.71 -5.38
CA GLU A 108 4.09 10.59 -4.22
C GLU A 108 4.73 9.95 -2.97
N GLY A 109 5.02 8.65 -2.98
CA GLY A 109 5.45 7.90 -1.80
C GLY A 109 4.39 7.84 -0.69
N LYS A 110 3.12 8.05 -1.03
CA LYS A 110 2.02 8.02 -0.05
C LYS A 110 1.49 6.60 0.10
N PRO A 111 1.26 6.13 1.33
CA PRO A 111 0.59 4.86 1.56
C PRO A 111 -0.87 4.92 1.08
N MET A 112 -1.41 3.77 0.67
CA MET A 112 -2.81 3.61 0.27
C MET A 112 -3.45 2.41 0.96
N LEU A 113 -4.73 2.53 1.28
CA LEU A 113 -5.56 1.46 1.78
C LEU A 113 -6.70 1.23 0.78
N LEU A 114 -6.72 0.07 0.13
CA LEU A 114 -7.81 -0.36 -0.76
C LEU A 114 -8.86 -1.08 0.08
N MET A 115 -10.03 -0.45 0.22
CA MET A 115 -11.15 -0.93 1.04
C MET A 115 -12.37 -1.35 0.22
N ASP A 116 -12.19 -1.55 -1.08
CA ASP A 116 -13.28 -1.99 -1.97
C ASP A 116 -13.90 -3.31 -1.49
N ASP A 117 -15.14 -3.56 -1.88
CA ASP A 117 -15.87 -4.78 -1.55
C ASP A 117 -15.14 -6.07 -1.96
N VAL A 118 -15.60 -7.19 -1.38
CA VAL A 118 -15.16 -8.53 -1.78
C VAL A 118 -15.51 -8.78 -3.24
N GLY A 119 -14.58 -9.37 -4.00
CA GLY A 119 -14.81 -9.72 -5.41
C GLY A 119 -14.62 -8.58 -6.42
N VAL A 120 -14.31 -7.35 -5.99
CA VAL A 120 -14.03 -6.21 -6.89
C VAL A 120 -12.74 -6.39 -7.70
N GLY A 121 -11.84 -7.26 -7.22
CA GLY A 121 -10.58 -7.58 -7.88
C GLY A 121 -9.40 -6.76 -7.36
N LYS A 122 -9.29 -6.55 -6.04
CA LYS A 122 -8.15 -5.84 -5.44
C LYS A 122 -6.80 -6.50 -5.81
N THR A 123 -6.73 -7.83 -5.84
CA THR A 123 -5.52 -8.56 -6.25
C THR A 123 -5.11 -8.23 -7.69
N ILE A 124 -6.07 -8.20 -8.64
CA ILE A 124 -5.75 -7.88 -10.03
C ILE A 124 -5.31 -6.41 -10.18
N GLN A 125 -5.86 -5.49 -9.37
CA GLN A 125 -5.39 -4.09 -9.33
C GLN A 125 -3.92 -3.99 -8.90
N ILE A 126 -3.48 -4.75 -7.89
CA ILE A 126 -2.08 -4.77 -7.43
C ILE A 126 -1.15 -5.40 -8.48
N LEU A 127 -1.56 -6.51 -9.09
CA LEU A 127 -0.76 -7.14 -10.15
C LEU A 127 -0.62 -6.19 -11.34
N ALA A 128 -1.70 -5.49 -11.71
CA ALA A 128 -1.69 -4.49 -12.78
C ALA A 128 -0.76 -3.32 -12.44
N LEU A 129 -0.73 -2.88 -11.17
CA LEU A 129 0.21 -1.88 -10.68
C LEU A 129 1.67 -2.31 -10.90
N PHE A 130 2.04 -3.51 -10.47
CA PHE A 130 3.42 -4.00 -10.63
C PHE A 130 3.82 -4.18 -12.08
N ALA A 131 2.94 -4.73 -12.92
CA ALA A 131 3.21 -4.83 -14.36
C ALA A 131 3.35 -3.45 -15.02
N THR A 132 2.53 -2.47 -14.61
CA THR A 132 2.61 -1.10 -15.12
C THR A 132 3.89 -0.40 -14.67
N ILE A 133 4.33 -0.60 -13.43
CA ILE A 133 5.62 -0.08 -12.93
C ILE A 133 6.80 -0.67 -13.72
N ALA A 134 6.78 -1.98 -14.00
CA ALA A 134 7.81 -2.63 -14.81
C ALA A 134 7.83 -2.04 -16.23
N TYR A 135 6.67 -1.89 -16.86
CA TYR A 135 6.52 -1.21 -18.15
C TYR A 135 7.05 0.24 -18.10
N PHE A 136 6.71 1.01 -17.07
CA PHE A 136 7.15 2.40 -16.91
C PHE A 136 8.67 2.49 -16.76
N HIS A 137 9.27 1.56 -16.02
CA HIS A 137 10.71 1.45 -15.87
C HIS A 137 11.40 1.22 -17.22
N ASP A 138 10.95 0.22 -17.98
CA ASP A 138 11.54 -0.13 -19.28
C ASP A 138 11.34 0.98 -20.32
N HIS A 139 10.13 1.56 -20.37
CA HIS A 139 9.84 2.70 -21.21
C HIS A 139 10.76 3.88 -20.90
N ARG A 140 11.01 4.15 -19.62
CA ARG A 140 11.91 5.22 -19.21
C ARG A 140 13.36 4.93 -19.57
N ILE A 141 13.87 3.72 -19.37
CA ILE A 141 15.23 3.35 -19.81
C ILE A 141 15.40 3.62 -21.30
N LYS A 142 14.39 3.27 -22.10
CA LYS A 142 14.44 3.41 -23.56
C LYS A 142 14.25 4.85 -24.06
N HIS A 143 13.39 5.64 -23.41
CA HIS A 143 12.93 6.93 -23.93
C HIS A 143 13.33 8.13 -23.06
N GLY A 144 13.99 7.91 -21.93
CA GLY A 144 14.39 8.94 -20.96
C GLY A 144 13.24 9.53 -20.16
N LYS A 145 12.00 9.09 -20.37
CA LYS A 145 10.78 9.64 -19.74
C LYS A 145 9.71 8.57 -19.53
N PHE A 146 8.83 8.79 -18.56
CA PHE A 146 7.66 7.93 -18.36
C PHE A 146 6.61 8.13 -19.46
N PRO A 147 5.71 7.16 -19.68
CA PRO A 147 4.64 7.26 -20.64
C PRO A 147 3.43 8.06 -20.10
N GLY A 148 2.55 8.46 -21.01
CA GLY A 148 1.25 9.06 -20.66
C GLY A 148 1.36 10.37 -19.86
N VAL A 149 0.46 10.55 -18.88
CA VAL A 149 0.43 11.76 -18.03
C VAL A 149 1.60 11.84 -17.05
N PHE A 150 2.32 10.73 -16.83
CA PHE A 150 3.46 10.66 -15.92
C PHE A 150 4.77 11.16 -16.56
N ARG A 151 4.73 11.60 -17.82
CA ARG A 151 5.90 12.00 -18.61
C ARG A 151 6.84 12.96 -17.88
N ASP A 152 6.26 13.93 -17.16
CA ASP A 152 7.00 15.01 -16.49
C ASP A 152 7.27 14.73 -15.00
N ASP A 153 6.86 13.57 -14.47
CA ASP A 153 7.09 13.13 -13.07
C ASP A 153 8.54 12.64 -12.85
N PHE A 154 9.50 13.39 -13.39
CA PHE A 154 10.92 13.03 -13.52
C PHE A 154 11.65 12.83 -12.19
N VAL A 155 11.16 13.48 -11.12
CA VAL A 155 11.92 13.65 -9.87
C VAL A 155 11.56 12.62 -8.80
N ARG A 156 10.35 12.06 -8.78
CA ARG A 156 9.85 11.37 -7.58
C ARG A 156 10.12 9.87 -7.53
N LEU A 157 10.08 9.18 -8.68
CA LEU A 157 10.48 7.77 -8.73
C LEU A 157 11.99 7.60 -8.48
N PHE A 158 12.82 8.65 -8.62
CA PHE A 158 14.27 8.62 -8.35
C PHE A 158 14.66 8.77 -6.88
N ALA A 159 13.72 9.19 -6.02
CA ALA A 159 13.90 9.03 -4.58
C ALA A 159 13.93 7.54 -4.17
N LEU A 160 13.46 6.63 -5.03
CA LEU A 160 13.55 5.18 -4.84
C LEU A 160 14.95 4.64 -5.11
N ASP A 161 15.62 5.13 -6.15
CA ASP A 161 16.91 4.63 -6.65
C ASP A 161 18.11 5.12 -5.80
N LYS A 162 17.96 6.26 -5.11
CA LYS A 162 19.04 6.87 -4.29
C LYS A 162 19.02 6.49 -2.80
N ARG A 163 18.21 5.51 -2.38
CA ARG A 163 18.29 5.03 -0.99
C ARG A 163 19.58 4.22 -0.82
N ASN A 164 20.55 4.88 -0.19
CA ASN A 164 21.77 4.26 0.30
C ASN A 164 21.36 3.17 1.32
N PRO A 165 21.65 1.88 1.09
CA PRO A 165 21.27 0.77 1.98
C PRO A 165 21.91 0.84 3.39
N SER A 166 22.59 1.94 3.68
CA SER A 166 23.40 2.18 4.88
C SER A 166 22.63 2.87 6.02
N VAL A 167 21.39 3.35 5.80
CA VAL A 167 20.60 4.03 6.84
C VAL A 167 19.56 3.09 7.45
N VAL A 168 20.02 1.93 7.93
CA VAL A 168 19.23 1.14 8.89
C VAL A 168 19.46 1.78 10.26
N PRO A 169 18.47 2.43 10.89
CA PRO A 169 18.64 2.94 12.25
C PRO A 169 19.03 1.77 13.16
N LYS A 170 20.15 1.91 13.87
CA LYS A 170 20.56 0.91 14.86
C LYS A 170 19.43 0.78 15.89
N PRO A 171 18.97 -0.45 16.20
CA PRO A 171 17.89 -0.66 17.16
C PRO A 171 18.28 -0.02 18.50
N LYS A 172 17.34 0.72 19.09
CA LYS A 172 17.53 1.31 20.42
C LYS A 172 17.27 0.22 21.46
N HIS A 173 17.91 0.36 22.62
CA HIS A 173 17.79 -0.59 23.71
C HIS A 173 16.31 -0.71 24.14
N GLY A 174 15.69 -1.88 23.91
CA GLY A 174 14.25 -2.12 24.16
C GLY A 174 13.44 -2.54 22.94
N ASP A 175 13.96 -2.42 21.72
CA ASP A 175 13.32 -2.97 20.52
C ASP A 175 13.31 -4.52 20.59
N VAL A 176 12.17 -5.15 20.29
CA VAL A 176 12.04 -6.61 20.18
C VAL A 176 13.14 -7.13 19.27
N VAL A 177 14.11 -7.82 19.87
CA VAL A 177 15.30 -8.28 19.16
C VAL A 177 14.93 -9.54 18.37
N PHE A 178 14.52 -9.36 17.10
CA PHE A 178 14.57 -10.45 16.13
C PHE A 178 16.04 -10.84 15.94
N GLN A 179 16.47 -11.92 16.59
CA GLN A 179 17.86 -12.35 16.64
C GLN A 179 18.16 -13.44 15.59
N LYS A 180 19.19 -13.13 14.77
CA LYS A 180 20.12 -14.02 14.06
C LYS A 180 19.60 -15.00 12.98
N ASN A 181 19.28 -14.43 11.82
CA ASN A 181 20.00 -14.73 10.55
C ASN A 181 19.63 -13.67 9.51
N ARG A 182 20.07 -12.42 9.74
CA ARG A 182 19.66 -11.24 8.96
C ARG A 182 20.15 -11.20 7.50
N ALA A 183 20.99 -12.14 7.08
CA ALA A 183 21.56 -12.11 5.72
C ALA A 183 20.51 -12.48 4.66
N ASP A 184 19.63 -13.44 4.95
CA ASP A 184 18.71 -14.04 3.97
C ASP A 184 17.23 -13.66 4.21
N THR A 185 16.97 -12.68 5.09
CA THR A 185 15.60 -12.29 5.43
C THR A 185 15.13 -11.09 4.63
N ILE A 186 13.83 -11.05 4.34
CA ILE A 186 13.16 -9.91 3.69
C ILE A 186 13.42 -8.56 4.39
N TRP A 187 13.74 -8.57 5.69
CA TRP A 187 13.96 -7.38 6.51
C TRP A 187 15.20 -6.54 6.18
N ARG A 188 16.09 -7.03 5.31
CA ARG A 188 17.33 -6.33 4.93
C ARG A 188 17.23 -5.59 3.60
N ALA A 189 16.26 -5.96 2.76
CA ALA A 189 16.10 -5.32 1.45
C ALA A 189 15.35 -4.00 1.58
N ASP A 190 15.71 -3.04 0.75
CA ASP A 190 14.89 -1.85 0.49
C ASP A 190 13.88 -2.19 -0.61
N TYR A 191 12.61 -1.99 -0.30
CA TYR A 191 11.52 -2.24 -1.25
C TYR A 191 10.97 -0.92 -1.78
N ASN A 192 10.64 -0.91 -3.07
CA ASN A 192 9.86 0.19 -3.65
C ASN A 192 8.39 0.07 -3.26
N PHE A 193 7.88 -1.15 -3.20
CA PHE A 193 6.48 -1.46 -2.94
C PHE A 193 6.32 -2.63 -1.99
N VAL A 194 5.32 -2.55 -1.13
CA VAL A 194 4.79 -3.67 -0.36
C VAL A 194 3.27 -3.62 -0.43
N ALA A 195 2.67 -4.74 -0.76
CA ALA A 195 1.24 -4.93 -0.73
C ALA A 195 0.91 -5.98 0.34
N ILE A 196 0.10 -5.61 1.33
CA ILE A 196 -0.32 -6.49 2.42
C ILE A 196 -1.79 -6.80 2.22
N ASP A 197 -2.07 -8.01 1.76
CA ASP A 197 -3.44 -8.51 1.66
C ASP A 197 -3.99 -8.83 3.05
N GLU A 198 -5.30 -8.66 3.18
CA GLU A 198 -6.03 -8.77 4.44
C GLU A 198 -5.41 -7.98 5.60
N ILE A 199 -5.03 -6.73 5.36
CA ILE A 199 -4.34 -5.88 6.34
C ILE A 199 -5.12 -5.70 7.66
N HIS A 200 -6.43 -5.93 7.66
CA HIS A 200 -7.24 -5.93 8.87
C HIS A 200 -6.74 -6.94 9.93
N VAL A 201 -6.00 -8.00 9.54
CA VAL A 201 -5.38 -8.96 10.49
C VAL A 201 -4.27 -8.34 11.32
N THR A 202 -3.72 -7.20 10.90
CA THR A 202 -2.68 -6.45 11.62
C THR A 202 -3.27 -5.43 12.59
N ARG A 203 -4.59 -5.44 12.87
CA ARG A 203 -5.22 -4.47 13.78
C ARG A 203 -4.76 -4.59 15.24
N ASN A 204 -4.37 -5.78 15.67
CA ASN A 204 -3.95 -6.06 17.04
C ASN A 204 -2.42 -6.04 17.12
N ASN A 205 -1.87 -5.60 18.25
CA ASN A 205 -0.43 -5.63 18.54
C ASN A 205 0.10 -7.07 18.69
N ASN A 206 0.18 -7.79 17.57
CA ASN A 206 0.66 -9.15 17.44
C ASN A 206 1.90 -9.19 16.53
N GLU A 207 2.46 -10.38 16.32
CA GLU A 207 3.62 -10.57 15.45
C GLU A 207 3.39 -10.05 14.03
N LYS A 208 2.17 -10.17 13.49
CA LYS A 208 1.82 -9.68 12.15
C LYS A 208 1.83 -8.16 12.08
N TYR A 209 1.37 -7.47 13.13
CA TYR A 209 1.46 -6.02 13.24
C TYR A 209 2.92 -5.54 13.25
N PHE A 210 3.75 -6.14 14.10
CA PHE A 210 5.17 -5.76 14.15
C PHE A 210 5.90 -6.08 12.85
N ALA A 211 5.57 -7.21 12.20
CA ALA A 211 6.09 -7.56 10.88
C ALA A 211 5.69 -6.52 9.81
N ALA A 212 4.41 -6.13 9.74
CA ALA A 212 3.93 -5.10 8.82
C ALA A 212 4.59 -3.73 9.06
N MET A 213 4.74 -3.34 10.33
CA MET A 213 5.43 -2.12 10.73
C MET A 213 6.91 -2.13 10.33
N ALA A 214 7.60 -3.25 10.53
CA ALA A 214 8.99 -3.41 10.12
C ALA A 214 9.15 -3.35 8.59
N LEU A 215 8.27 -4.00 7.82
CA LEU A 215 8.25 -3.93 6.35
C LEU A 215 8.01 -2.49 5.89
N GLY A 216 7.09 -1.80 6.56
CA GLY A 216 6.80 -0.41 6.31
C GLY A 216 7.99 0.53 6.54
N LYS A 217 8.99 0.17 7.35
CA LYS A 217 10.19 1.00 7.55
C LYS A 217 11.19 0.89 6.40
N VAL A 218 11.22 -0.25 5.71
CA VAL A 218 12.14 -0.52 4.59
C VAL A 218 11.47 -0.35 3.22
N THR A 219 10.20 0.07 3.20
CA THR A 219 9.42 0.21 1.96
C THR A 219 9.04 1.67 1.69
N HIS A 220 9.14 2.10 0.44
CA HIS A 220 8.70 3.43 0.02
C HIS A 220 7.18 3.56 -0.04
N CYS A 221 6.51 2.78 -0.89
CA CYS A 221 5.06 2.81 -1.04
C CYS A 221 4.42 1.57 -0.40
N LYS A 222 3.43 1.79 0.46
CA LYS A 222 2.76 0.74 1.24
C LYS A 222 1.30 0.68 0.82
N ILE A 223 0.84 -0.51 0.48
CA ILE A 223 -0.51 -0.74 0.02
C ILE A 223 -1.15 -1.77 0.94
N GLY A 224 -2.17 -1.36 1.69
CA GLY A 224 -3.02 -2.28 2.44
C GLY A 224 -4.22 -2.67 1.59
N LEU A 225 -4.62 -3.94 1.63
CA LEU A 225 -5.85 -4.40 1.01
C LEU A 225 -6.75 -5.02 2.08
N THR A 226 -8.02 -4.65 2.07
CA THR A 226 -9.04 -5.33 2.87
C THR A 226 -10.42 -5.09 2.28
N ALA A 227 -11.37 -5.99 2.54
CA ALA A 227 -12.79 -5.70 2.34
C ALA A 227 -13.50 -5.30 3.64
N THR A 228 -12.81 -5.40 4.79
CA THR A 228 -13.39 -5.19 6.11
C THR A 228 -12.81 -3.93 6.74
N PRO A 229 -13.62 -2.86 6.92
CA PRO A 229 -13.15 -1.71 7.69
C PRO A 229 -12.81 -2.14 9.11
N ILE A 230 -11.80 -1.48 9.70
CA ILE A 230 -11.43 -1.68 11.11
C ILE A 230 -12.59 -1.20 11.97
N THR A 231 -13.53 -2.10 12.24
CA THR A 231 -14.68 -1.88 13.11
C THR A 231 -14.33 -2.43 14.49
N THR A 232 -13.62 -1.61 15.26
CA THR A 232 -13.52 -1.74 16.72
C THR A 232 -13.46 -0.34 17.30
N ARG A 233 -14.23 -0.08 18.37
CA ARG A 233 -14.32 1.22 19.04
C ARG A 233 -12.91 1.80 19.28
N PRO A 234 -12.69 3.12 19.12
CA PRO A 234 -11.37 3.77 19.31
C PRO A 234 -10.74 3.57 20.70
N GLN A 235 -11.47 3.01 21.66
CA GLN A 235 -11.09 2.90 23.07
C GLN A 235 -10.03 1.84 23.38
N VAL A 236 -9.67 0.94 22.45
CA VAL A 236 -8.79 -0.20 22.76
C VAL A 236 -7.30 0.04 22.40
N SER A 237 -6.95 1.18 21.81
CA SER A 237 -5.53 1.53 21.54
C SER A 237 -4.86 2.36 22.65
N LEU A 238 -5.58 2.69 23.73
CA LEU A 238 -5.05 3.46 24.88
C LEU A 238 -4.63 2.61 26.09
N VAL A 239 -4.40 1.30 25.92
CA VAL A 239 -3.84 0.49 27.02
C VAL A 239 -2.32 0.40 26.84
N GLY A 240 -1.67 1.49 27.20
CA GLY A 240 -0.22 1.66 27.20
C GLY A 240 0.21 2.69 28.23
N THR A 241 -0.47 2.77 29.36
CA THR A 241 0.03 3.43 30.58
C THR A 241 -0.71 2.83 31.78
N SER A 242 0.07 2.39 32.75
CA SER A 242 -0.25 1.66 33.96
C SER A 242 -1.60 1.99 34.61
N LEU A 243 -2.51 1.02 34.67
CA LEU A 243 -3.42 0.91 35.81
C LEU A 243 -2.69 0.10 36.88
N VAL A 244 -2.06 0.80 37.82
CA VAL A 244 -1.69 0.22 39.11
C VAL A 244 -3.01 0.02 39.87
N PRO A 245 -3.28 -1.17 40.44
CA PRO A 245 -4.47 -1.36 41.26
C PRO A 245 -4.32 -0.56 42.54
N ASP A 246 -5.28 0.32 42.82
CA ASP A 246 -5.30 1.06 44.08
C ASP A 246 -5.63 0.11 45.23
N VAL A 247 -4.64 -0.04 46.11
CA VAL A 247 -4.74 -0.81 47.34
C VAL A 247 -5.12 0.17 48.45
N ARG A 248 -6.39 0.08 48.86
CA ARG A 248 -6.94 0.50 50.17
C ARG A 248 -6.93 2.00 50.51
N SER A 249 -8.13 2.49 50.82
CA SER A 249 -8.49 2.90 52.19
C SER A 249 -9.95 2.56 52.47
#